data_AF-X1RQK7-F1
#
_entry.id   AF-X1RQK7-F1
#
_cell.length_a   1.000
_cell.length_b   1.000
_cell.length_c   1.000
_cell.angle_alpha   90.00
_cell.angle_beta   90.00
_cell.angle_gamma   90.00
#
_symmetry.space_group_name_H-M   'P 1'
#
loop_
_entity.id
_entity.type
_entity.pdbx_description
1 polymer ?
#
loop_
_entity_poly.entity_id
_entity_poly.type
_entity_poly.pdbx_seq_one_letter_code
_entity_poly.pdbx_strand_id
1 'polypeptide(L)'
;MNAMVNNNDWTSIKNCYIYDITSSSVKVSIEIEVDKEGILYLGTSKYYMTKEYYPVFSEGKYIFTLTELDPNTKYFFYIKNVYTT
;
A
#
# COMPACT_ATOMS: atom_id res chain seq x y z
N MET A 1 3.77 -12.93 -14.94
CA MET A 1 2.56 -13.43 -14.26
C MET A 1 2.15 -12.41 -13.23
N ASN A 2 1.02 -11.74 -13.46
CA ASN A 2 0.49 -10.71 -12.55
C ASN A 2 -0.09 -11.41 -11.32
N ALA A 3 0.09 -10.82 -10.14
CA ALA A 3 -0.37 -11.44 -8.91
C ALA A 3 -1.89 -11.28 -8.79
N MET A 4 -2.60 -12.41 -8.66
CA MET A 4 -4.04 -12.44 -8.47
C MET A 4 -4.37 -12.32 -6.98
N VAL A 5 -4.97 -11.20 -6.58
CA VAL A 5 -5.74 -11.10 -5.33
C VAL A 5 -7.21 -10.94 -5.74
N ASN A 6 -8.05 -11.91 -5.39
CA ASN A 6 -9.52 -11.84 -5.43
C ASN A 6 -10.20 -11.52 -6.78
N ASN A 7 -9.67 -11.99 -7.91
CA ASN A 7 -10.34 -11.86 -9.23
C ASN A 7 -10.64 -10.41 -9.69
N ASN A 8 -9.98 -9.42 -9.09
CA ASN A 8 -10.14 -8.01 -9.47
C ASN A 8 -9.05 -7.59 -10.47
N ASP A 9 -9.39 -6.66 -11.35
CA ASP A 9 -8.43 -6.03 -12.27
C ASP A 9 -7.57 -5.02 -11.51
N TRP A 10 -6.35 -5.43 -11.16
CA TRP A 10 -5.37 -4.57 -10.51
C TRP A 10 -4.59 -3.76 -11.55
N THR A 11 -4.71 -2.44 -11.51
CA THR A 11 -3.87 -1.54 -12.31
C THR A 11 -2.60 -1.18 -11.56
N SER A 12 -1.49 -0.97 -12.29
CA SER A 12 -0.26 -0.47 -11.67
C SER A 12 -0.48 0.92 -11.13
N ILE A 13 -0.17 1.11 -9.85
CA ILE A 13 -0.23 2.41 -9.20
C ILE A 13 0.80 3.31 -9.85
N LYS A 14 0.35 4.46 -10.36
CA LYS A 14 1.24 5.53 -10.82
C LYS A 14 1.61 6.41 -9.62
N ASN A 15 2.80 7.00 -9.64
CA ASN A 15 3.24 8.00 -8.66
C ASN A 15 3.25 7.47 -7.20
N CYS A 16 3.71 6.23 -7.02
CA CYS A 16 4.01 5.65 -5.71
C CYS A 16 5.43 6.01 -5.29
N TYR A 17 5.58 6.64 -4.14
CA TYR A 17 6.85 7.04 -3.56
C TYR A 17 7.08 6.32 -2.23
N ILE A 18 8.26 5.73 -2.07
CA ILE A 18 8.69 5.04 -0.86
C ILE A 18 9.83 5.85 -0.26
N TYR A 19 9.67 6.30 0.99
CA TYR A 19 10.61 7.21 1.65
C TYR A 19 10.59 7.02 3.18
N ASP A 20 11.44 7.75 3.90
CA ASP A 20 11.63 7.60 5.35
C ASP A 20 11.85 6.13 5.77
N ILE A 21 12.73 5.43 5.04
CA ILE A 21 13.03 4.01 5.30
C ILE A 21 13.93 3.91 6.54
N THR A 22 13.48 3.14 7.52
CA THR A 22 14.27 2.74 8.70
C THR A 22 14.38 1.22 8.76
N SER A 23 15.00 0.68 9.82
CA SER A 23 15.08 -0.77 10.03
C SER A 23 13.73 -1.43 10.31
N SER A 24 12.73 -0.66 10.75
CA SER A 24 11.43 -1.19 11.19
C SER A 24 10.21 -0.40 10.70
N SER A 25 10.41 0.62 9.88
CA SER A 25 9.34 1.41 9.31
C SER A 25 9.66 1.95 7.92
N VAL A 26 8.62 2.29 7.18
CA VAL A 26 8.73 3.01 5.91
C VAL A 26 7.46 3.80 5.66
N LYS A 27 7.58 4.95 4.99
CA LYS A 27 6.42 5.67 4.46
C LYS A 27 6.22 5.39 2.99
N VAL A 28 4.96 5.23 2.62
CA VAL A 28 4.53 5.10 1.22
C VAL A 28 3.54 6.21 0.95
N SER A 29 3.80 7.05 -0.05
CA SER A 29 2.83 8.04 -0.51
C SER A 29 2.40 7.81 -1.94
N ILE A 30 1.11 8.00 -2.21
CA ILE A 30 0.53 7.78 -3.53
C ILE A 30 -0.40 8.93 -3.83
N GLU A 31 -0.22 9.51 -5.02
CA GLU A 31 -1.11 10.54 -5.54
C GLU A 31 -2.48 9.96 -5.82
N ILE A 32 -3.49 10.51 -5.15
CA ILE A 32 -4.89 10.12 -5.25
C ILE A 32 -5.70 11.42 -5.28
N GLU A 33 -6.41 11.64 -6.38
CA GLU A 33 -7.16 12.88 -6.60
C GLU A 33 -8.30 13.09 -5.58
N VAL A 34 -8.89 12.01 -5.07
CA VAL A 34 -10.06 12.05 -4.18
C VAL A 34 -9.93 11.02 -3.07
N ASP A 35 -10.17 11.48 -1.83
CA ASP A 35 -10.20 10.62 -0.65
C ASP A 35 -11.37 9.62 -0.69
N LYS A 36 -11.05 8.38 -0.34
CA LYS A 36 -11.83 7.13 -0.46
C LYS A 36 -11.38 6.15 0.64
N GLU A 37 -11.84 4.90 0.57
CA GLU A 37 -11.56 3.85 1.57
C GLU A 37 -10.06 3.49 1.71
N GLY A 38 -9.20 3.85 0.74
CA GLY A 38 -7.74 3.63 0.68
C GLY A 38 -7.14 2.68 1.73
N ILE A 39 -6.95 1.40 1.43
CA ILE A 39 -6.33 0.44 2.36
C ILE A 39 -5.08 -0.16 1.72
N LEU A 40 -3.96 -0.18 2.43
CA LEU A 40 -2.74 -0.88 2.02
C LEU A 40 -2.63 -2.22 2.74
N TYR A 41 -2.56 -3.29 1.97
CA TYR A 41 -2.35 -4.65 2.43
C TYR A 41 -0.88 -5.01 2.26
N LEU A 42 -0.21 -5.46 3.32
CA LEU A 42 1.22 -5.78 3.34
C LEU A 42 1.44 -7.26 3.65
N GLY A 43 2.41 -7.89 2.98
CA GLY A 43 2.83 -9.25 3.25
C GLY A 43 4.26 -9.55 2.80
N THR A 44 4.81 -10.68 3.25
CA THR A 44 6.13 -11.18 2.82
C THR A 44 6.05 -12.04 1.56
N SER A 45 4.84 -12.32 1.07
CA SER A 45 4.56 -13.05 -0.16
C SER A 45 3.47 -12.33 -0.93
N LYS A 46 3.56 -12.33 -2.27
CA LYS A 46 2.54 -11.73 -3.16
C LYS A 46 1.15 -12.37 -3.02
N TYR A 47 1.06 -13.54 -2.40
CA TYR A 47 -0.18 -14.33 -2.25
C TYR A 47 -0.80 -14.21 -0.85
N TYR A 48 -0.04 -13.71 0.13
CA TYR A 48 -0.45 -13.69 1.53
C TYR A 48 -0.15 -12.31 2.12
N MET A 49 -1.18 -11.47 2.18
CA MET A 49 -1.14 -10.18 2.88
C MET A 49 -1.66 -10.38 4.30
N THR A 50 -0.88 -10.00 5.30
CA THR A 50 -1.16 -10.30 6.71
C THR A 50 -1.37 -9.05 7.56
N LYS A 51 -0.98 -7.87 7.07
CA LYS A 51 -1.17 -6.59 7.75
C LYS A 51 -1.94 -5.62 6.88
N GLU A 52 -2.74 -4.77 7.51
CA GLU A 52 -3.49 -3.69 6.88
C GLU A 52 -3.04 -2.34 7.44
N TYR A 53 -2.97 -1.33 6.57
CA TYR A 53 -2.61 0.03 6.93
C TYR A 53 -3.59 1.00 6.29
N TYR A 54 -4.02 1.97 7.10
CA TYR A 54 -4.90 3.05 6.68
C TYR A 54 -4.06 4.32 6.48
N PRO A 55 -4.28 5.07 5.40
CA PRO A 55 -3.51 6.25 5.07
C PRO A 55 -4.05 7.45 5.83
N VAL A 56 -3.20 8.46 5.93
CA VAL A 56 -3.65 9.85 6.08
C VAL A 56 -3.81 10.43 4.68
N PHE A 57 -4.99 10.97 4.37
CA PHE A 57 -5.19 11.74 3.14
C PHE A 57 -4.80 13.20 3.38
N SER A 58 -3.83 13.69 2.60
CA SER A 58 -3.37 15.07 2.68
C SER A 58 -2.82 15.50 1.33
N GLU A 59 -3.15 16.73 0.90
CA GLU A 59 -2.62 17.34 -0.32
C GLU A 59 -2.76 16.46 -1.59
N GLY A 60 -3.90 15.77 -1.73
CA GLY A 60 -4.14 14.89 -2.89
C GLY A 60 -3.28 13.61 -2.87
N LYS A 61 -2.85 13.19 -1.69
CA LYS A 61 -2.04 11.97 -1.50
C LYS A 61 -2.57 11.15 -0.35
N TYR A 62 -2.52 9.84 -0.52
CA TYR A 62 -2.48 8.93 0.61
C TYR A 62 -1.06 8.79 1.11
N ILE A 63 -0.90 8.87 2.43
CA ILE A 63 0.37 8.65 3.13
C ILE A 63 0.15 7.50 4.10
N PHE A 64 0.78 6.36 3.82
CA PHE A 64 0.80 5.19 4.68
C PHE A 64 2.10 5.19 5.48
N THR A 65 2.00 4.92 6.78
CA THR A 65 3.16 4.65 7.63
C THR A 65 3.16 3.18 8.00
N LEU A 66 4.06 2.41 7.38
CA LEU A 66 4.25 0.99 7.68
C LEU A 66 5.21 0.86 8.86
N THR A 67 4.85 0.06 9.85
CA THR A 67 5.64 -0.13 11.08
C THR A 67 5.83 -1.61 11.39
N GLU A 68 6.63 -1.93 12.40
CA GLU A 68 6.90 -3.31 12.81
C GLU A 68 7.39 -4.19 11.63
N LEU A 69 8.29 -3.62 10.83
CA LEU A 69 8.98 -4.34 9.77
C LEU A 69 10.24 -5.01 10.32
N ASP A 70 10.55 -6.17 9.76
CA ASP A 70 11.75 -6.90 10.07
C ASP A 70 12.90 -6.45 9.14
N PRO A 71 14.10 -6.20 9.68
CA PRO A 71 15.25 -5.81 8.87
C PRO A 71 15.62 -6.92 7.89
N ASN A 72 16.11 -6.53 6.71
CA ASN A 72 16.49 -7.45 5.62
C ASN A 72 15.35 -8.33 5.08
N THR A 73 14.08 -7.96 5.34
CA THR A 73 12.91 -8.69 4.81
C THR A 73 12.35 -8.01 3.58
N LYS A 74 12.04 -8.83 2.56
CA LYS A 74 11.35 -8.35 1.36
C LYS A 74 9.83 -8.38 1.59
N TYR A 75 9.21 -7.22 1.40
CA TYR A 75 7.76 -7.08 1.48
C TYR A 75 7.13 -6.82 0.11
N PHE A 76 5.85 -7.16 0.01
CA PHE A 76 4.95 -6.86 -1.09
C PHE A 76 3.73 -6.17 -0.51
N PHE A 77 3.18 -5.20 -1.24
CA PHE A 77 1.93 -4.57 -0.85
C PHE A 77 0.99 -4.37 -2.02
N TYR A 78 -0.31 -4.31 -1.72
CA TYR A 78 -1.37 -3.90 -2.62
C TYR A 78 -2.17 -2.79 -1.98
N ILE A 79 -2.79 -1.94 -2.79
CA ILE A 79 -3.68 -0.90 -2.29
C ILE A 79 -5.05 -1.03 -2.91
N LYS A 80 -6.03 -1.21 -2.05
CA LYS A 80 -7.44 -1.15 -2.38
C LYS A 80 -7.88 0.31 -2.32
N ASN A 81 -8.32 0.83 -3.46
CA ASN A 81 -8.97 2.13 -3.56
C ASN A 81 -10.27 1.90 -4.34
N VAL A 82 -11.38 1.70 -3.62
CA VAL A 82 -12.68 1.40 -4.24
C VAL A 82 -13.52 2.67 -4.33
N TYR A 83 -14.25 2.80 -5.42
CA TYR A 83 -15.42 3.66 -5.48
C TYR A 83 -16.54 2.94 -4.72
N THR A 84 -16.97 3.47 -3.57
CA THR A 84 -18.31 3.16 -3.09
C THR A 84 -19.27 3.93 -4.00
N THR A 85 -19.84 3.24 -5.00
CA THR A 85 -21.04 3.69 -5.71
C THR A 85 -22.24 3.73 -4.78
#